data_AF-A0A517S8B0-F1
#
_entry.id   AF-A0A517S8B0-F1
#
_cell.length_a   1.000
_cell.length_b   1.000
_cell.length_c   1.000
_cell.angle_alpha   90.00
_cell.angle_beta   90.00
_cell.angle_gamma   90.00
#
_symmetry.space_group_name_H-M   'P 1'
#
loop_
_entity.id
_entity.type
_entity.pdbx_description
1 polymer ?
#
loop_
_entity_poly.entity_id
_entity_poly.type
_entity_poly.pdbx_seq_one_letter_code
_entity_poly.pdbx_strand_id
1 'polypeptide(L)'
;MVCKVSKRAAITLSISLGCIGMAGCGADVDGGPGSYAAAEKMSQSAQEFLKSKGATMTRKRYPPGEAWVIDLSGKEVTDETFDRLQELDHVAELNLSKTSLTDAHMKLINNPEVGGVLVSLDVSNTAVTDAGLKELTTPRFLMKIAVAGSKVSEQGLKQWQADRNANSNVPKGFKVVKVMK
;
A
#
# COMPACT_ATOMS: atom_id res chain seq x y z
N MET A 1 3.37 -59.77 11.74
CA MET A 1 3.29 -59.26 10.36
C MET A 1 3.72 -57.80 10.38
N VAL A 2 5.03 -57.52 10.31
CA VAL A 2 5.57 -56.15 10.12
C VAL A 2 6.83 -56.32 9.28
N CYS A 3 6.78 -55.81 8.04
CA CYS A 3 7.80 -56.03 7.02
C CYS A 3 8.95 -55.01 7.19
N LYS A 4 10.17 -55.53 7.15
CA LYS A 4 11.44 -54.84 7.36
C LYS A 4 12.09 -54.59 5.98
N VAL A 5 12.58 -53.37 5.81
CA VAL A 5 13.30 -52.78 4.67
C VAL A 5 14.40 -53.70 4.10
N SER A 6 14.55 -53.75 2.76
CA SER A 6 15.88 -53.86 2.13
C SER A 6 15.94 -53.68 0.61
N LYS A 7 16.77 -52.69 0.22
CA LYS A 7 17.77 -52.72 -0.86
C LYS A 7 17.33 -52.79 -2.32
N ARG A 8 17.65 -51.73 -3.08
CA ARG A 8 18.30 -51.86 -4.39
C ARG A 8 19.42 -50.83 -4.59
N ALA A 9 20.58 -51.35 -4.95
CA ALA A 9 21.80 -50.69 -5.41
C ALA A 9 21.60 -50.23 -6.89
N ALA A 10 21.98 -49.00 -7.25
CA ALA A 10 23.27 -48.57 -7.86
C ALA A 10 23.25 -48.52 -9.41
N ILE A 11 24.12 -47.64 -9.95
CA ILE A 11 24.56 -47.44 -11.36
C ILE A 11 23.91 -46.22 -12.05
N THR A 12 24.36 -44.98 -11.76
CA THR A 12 25.39 -44.13 -12.45
C THR A 12 25.12 -43.78 -13.92
N LEU A 13 24.87 -42.48 -14.19
CA LEU A 13 25.64 -41.74 -15.20
C LEU A 13 25.66 -40.23 -14.88
N SER A 14 26.85 -39.66 -15.06
CA SER A 14 27.35 -38.36 -14.65
C SER A 14 26.85 -37.21 -15.53
N ILE A 15 26.63 -36.02 -14.95
CA ILE A 15 27.15 -34.72 -15.43
C ILE A 15 27.07 -33.73 -14.26
N SER A 16 28.22 -33.17 -13.93
CA SER A 16 28.47 -32.23 -12.85
C SER A 16 28.19 -30.78 -13.28
N LEU A 17 27.32 -30.09 -12.54
CA LEU A 17 27.52 -28.66 -12.25
C LEU A 17 26.98 -28.37 -10.84
N GLY A 18 27.87 -27.88 -10.00
CA GLY A 18 27.76 -27.93 -8.55
C GLY A 18 26.62 -27.10 -7.96
N CYS A 19 25.92 -27.70 -6.99
CA CYS A 19 25.35 -27.00 -5.85
C CYS A 19 25.90 -27.68 -4.60
N ILE A 20 26.90 -27.04 -3.99
CA ILE A 20 27.44 -27.42 -2.68
C ILE A 20 26.44 -26.96 -1.61
N GLY A 21 26.09 -27.90 -0.71
CA GLY A 21 25.78 -27.73 0.72
C GLY A 21 24.79 -26.63 1.13
N MET A 22 23.55 -26.98 1.48
CA MET A 22 23.10 -27.41 2.82
C MET A 22 23.29 -26.39 3.95
N ALA A 23 22.18 -25.72 4.30
CA ALA A 23 21.70 -25.46 5.67
C ALA A 23 20.32 -24.80 5.49
N GLY A 24 19.20 -25.24 6.06
CA GLY A 24 18.87 -26.25 7.04
C GLY A 24 17.36 -26.08 7.34
N CYS A 25 16.73 -27.13 7.87
CA CYS A 25 15.52 -27.17 8.72
C CYS A 25 14.36 -26.19 8.38
N GLY A 26 13.13 -26.61 8.09
CA GLY A 26 12.46 -27.86 8.37
C GLY A 26 10.94 -27.60 8.42
N ALA A 27 10.20 -28.71 8.55
CA ALA A 27 8.77 -28.79 8.80
C ALA A 27 7.85 -28.30 7.68
N ASP A 28 7.43 -29.30 6.88
CA ASP A 28 6.07 -29.39 6.38
C ASP A 28 5.10 -29.09 7.53
N VAL A 29 4.51 -27.89 7.54
CA VAL A 29 3.32 -27.61 8.35
C VAL A 29 2.11 -27.93 7.50
N ASP A 30 1.50 -29.07 7.79
CA ASP A 30 0.18 -29.46 7.34
C ASP A 30 -0.87 -28.55 8.00
N GLY A 31 -0.93 -27.31 7.52
CA GLY A 31 -2.02 -26.37 7.74
C GLY A 31 -2.56 -26.02 6.35
N GLY A 32 -3.78 -26.46 6.03
CA GLY A 32 -4.40 -26.19 4.73
C GLY A 32 -4.36 -24.70 4.33
N PRO A 33 -4.58 -24.35 3.06
CA PRO A 33 -4.46 -22.97 2.56
C PRO A 33 -5.58 -22.08 3.13
N GLY A 34 -5.46 -21.71 4.40
CA GLY A 34 -6.43 -20.95 5.16
C GLY A 34 -5.90 -19.54 5.38
N SER A 35 -6.65 -18.57 4.86
CA SER A 35 -6.48 -17.11 4.97
C SER A 35 -5.20 -16.47 4.43
N TYR A 36 -3.99 -16.92 4.77
CA TYR A 36 -2.75 -16.18 4.43
C TYR A 36 -2.39 -16.28 2.94
N ALA A 37 -2.43 -17.49 2.36
CA ALA A 37 -2.15 -17.69 0.93
C ALA A 37 -3.23 -17.07 0.02
N ALA A 38 -4.45 -16.86 0.53
CA ALA A 38 -5.51 -16.17 -0.19
C ALA A 38 -5.27 -14.66 -0.20
N ALA A 39 -4.91 -14.07 0.95
CA ALA A 39 -4.54 -12.66 1.04
C ALA A 39 -3.32 -12.31 0.17
N GLU A 40 -2.30 -13.17 0.12
CA GLU A 40 -1.16 -12.97 -0.78
C GLU A 40 -1.57 -12.94 -2.25
N LYS A 41 -2.42 -13.88 -2.69
CA LYS A 41 -2.91 -13.93 -4.07
C LYS A 41 -3.77 -12.72 -4.44
N MET A 42 -4.60 -12.25 -3.52
CA MET A 42 -5.40 -11.04 -3.72
C MET A 42 -4.48 -9.81 -3.89
N SER A 43 -3.51 -9.64 -2.99
CA SER A 43 -2.53 -8.55 -3.09
C SER A 43 -1.70 -8.61 -4.38
N GLN A 44 -1.39 -9.81 -4.89
CA GLN A 44 -0.67 -10.01 -6.15
C GLN A 44 -1.53 -9.54 -7.32
N SER A 45 -2.81 -9.92 -7.35
CA SER A 45 -3.74 -9.49 -8.41
C SER A 45 -3.93 -7.96 -8.42
N ALA A 46 -4.01 -7.34 -7.23
CA ALA A 46 -4.06 -5.89 -7.10
C ALA A 46 -2.78 -5.22 -7.63
N GLN A 47 -1.60 -5.77 -7.30
CA GLN A 47 -0.32 -5.28 -7.83
C GLN A 47 -0.23 -5.40 -9.34
N GLU A 48 -0.68 -6.53 -9.92
CA GLU A 48 -0.70 -6.74 -11.37
C GLU A 48 -1.63 -5.75 -12.06
N PHE A 49 -2.82 -5.51 -11.49
CA PHE A 49 -3.75 -4.50 -11.99
C PHE A 49 -3.12 -3.11 -11.97
N LEU A 50 -2.56 -2.69 -10.84
CA LEU A 50 -1.93 -1.39 -10.70
C LEU A 50 -0.75 -1.24 -11.67
N LYS A 51 0.08 -2.27 -11.83
CA LYS A 51 1.15 -2.30 -12.84
C LYS A 51 0.61 -2.20 -14.26
N SER A 52 -0.51 -2.86 -14.58
CA SER A 52 -1.16 -2.77 -15.90
C SER A 52 -1.67 -1.35 -16.21
N LYS A 53 -2.06 -0.59 -15.18
CA LYS A 53 -2.41 0.84 -15.28
C LYS A 53 -1.19 1.76 -15.32
N GLY A 54 0.02 1.19 -15.32
CA GLY A 54 1.28 1.93 -15.35
C GLY A 54 1.66 2.54 -14.00
N ALA A 55 1.12 2.01 -12.90
CA ALA A 55 1.53 2.40 -11.56
C ALA A 55 2.95 1.91 -11.29
N THR A 56 3.76 2.77 -10.67
CA THR A 56 5.04 2.34 -10.09
C THR A 56 4.82 2.02 -8.62
N MET A 57 5.17 0.80 -8.21
CA MET A 57 5.00 0.35 -6.83
C MET A 57 6.34 -0.12 -6.27
N THR A 58 6.69 0.36 -5.08
CA THR A 58 7.89 -0.08 -4.36
C THR A 58 7.55 -0.34 -2.90
N ARG A 59 8.14 -1.39 -2.30
CA ARG A 59 8.08 -1.58 -0.84
C ARG A 59 9.20 -0.78 -0.20
N LYS A 60 8.83 0.03 0.80
CA LYS A 60 9.79 0.70 1.68
C LYS A 60 9.48 0.33 3.13
N ARG A 61 10.52 0.30 3.96
CA ARG A 61 10.39 0.06 5.40
C ARG A 61 10.12 1.39 6.11
N TYR A 62 8.97 1.49 6.77
CA TYR A 62 8.59 2.58 7.65
C TYR A 62 8.59 2.10 9.11
N PRO A 63 8.54 3.00 10.10
CA PRO A 63 8.45 2.62 11.50
C PRO A 63 7.33 1.59 11.84
N PRO A 64 6.11 1.66 11.27
CA PRO A 64 5.08 0.64 11.53
C PRO A 64 5.31 -0.71 10.83
N GLY A 65 6.24 -0.79 9.87
CA GLY A 65 6.48 -2.00 9.08
C GLY A 65 6.82 -1.69 7.62
N GLU A 66 6.80 -2.73 6.78
CA GLU A 66 6.87 -2.52 5.34
C GLU A 66 5.56 -1.95 4.83
N ALA A 67 5.66 -0.93 3.97
CA ALA A 67 4.51 -0.34 3.32
C ALA A 67 4.81 -0.03 1.86
N TRP A 68 3.75 0.04 1.07
CA TRP A 68 3.79 0.36 -0.34
C TRP A 68 3.92 1.87 -0.56
N VAL A 69 4.78 2.19 -1.51
CA VAL A 69 4.90 3.50 -2.14
C VAL A 69 4.40 3.35 -3.55
N ILE A 70 3.32 4.05 -3.87
CA ILE A 70 2.56 3.90 -5.11
C ILE A 70 2.53 5.23 -5.83
N ASP A 71 3.02 5.22 -7.06
CA ASP A 71 2.95 6.35 -7.98
C ASP A 71 1.99 6.04 -9.13
N LEU A 72 0.87 6.75 -9.15
CA LEU A 72 -0.18 6.74 -10.16
C LEU A 72 -0.25 8.10 -10.87
N SER A 73 0.81 8.91 -10.82
CA SER A 73 0.80 10.25 -11.39
C SER A 73 0.55 10.26 -12.90
N GLY A 74 -0.36 11.14 -13.33
CA GLY A 74 -0.78 11.23 -14.73
C GLY A 74 -1.50 9.97 -15.24
N LYS A 75 -1.94 9.06 -14.38
CA LYS A 75 -2.73 7.88 -14.74
C LYS A 75 -4.22 8.12 -14.52
N GLU A 76 -5.01 7.27 -15.15
CA GLU A 76 -6.45 7.23 -14.90
C GLU A 76 -6.70 6.55 -13.55
N VAL A 77 -7.44 7.22 -12.67
CA VAL A 77 -7.86 6.70 -11.38
C VAL A 77 -9.38 6.53 -11.40
N THR A 78 -9.82 5.32 -11.07
CA THR A 78 -11.24 4.91 -11.03
C THR A 78 -11.55 4.32 -9.66
N ASP A 79 -12.83 4.15 -9.33
CA ASP A 79 -13.26 3.47 -8.10
C ASP A 79 -12.62 2.07 -7.97
N GLU A 80 -12.52 1.32 -9.07
CA GLU A 80 -11.83 0.01 -9.11
C GLU A 80 -10.35 0.13 -8.70
N THR A 81 -9.68 1.25 -9.03
CA THR A 81 -8.30 1.49 -8.58
C THR A 81 -8.23 1.58 -7.07
N PHE A 82 -9.20 2.22 -6.42
CA PHE A 82 -9.27 2.32 -4.96
C PHE A 82 -9.68 1.00 -4.30
N ASP A 83 -10.50 0.18 -4.95
CA ASP A 83 -10.80 -1.18 -4.49
C ASP A 83 -9.52 -2.05 -4.48
N ARG A 84 -8.70 -1.96 -5.53
CA ARG A 84 -7.39 -2.63 -5.55
C ARG A 84 -6.41 -2.08 -4.53
N LEU A 85 -6.47 -0.78 -4.21
CA LEU A 85 -5.65 -0.19 -3.15
C LEU A 85 -6.05 -0.69 -1.75
N GLN A 86 -7.33 -1.01 -1.53
CA GLN A 86 -7.82 -1.62 -0.28
C GLN A 86 -7.33 -3.06 -0.11
N GLU A 87 -7.14 -3.79 -1.22
CA GLU A 87 -6.56 -5.14 -1.22
C GLU A 87 -5.05 -5.16 -0.90
N LEU A 88 -4.41 -4.00 -0.71
CA LEU A 88 -3.01 -3.90 -0.30
C LEU A 88 -2.90 -3.66 1.20
N ASP A 89 -2.10 -4.47 1.89
CA ASP A 89 -1.99 -4.45 3.36
C ASP A 89 -1.67 -3.05 3.95
N HIS A 90 -0.73 -2.30 3.35
CA HIS A 90 -0.29 -1.00 3.88
C HIS A 90 0.20 -0.07 2.77
N VAL A 91 -0.42 1.09 2.58
CA VAL A 91 0.07 2.16 1.68
C VAL A 91 0.54 3.34 2.51
N ALA A 92 1.84 3.68 2.40
CA ALA A 92 2.43 4.80 3.15
C ALA A 92 2.61 6.06 2.30
N GLU A 93 2.92 5.92 1.02
CA GLU A 93 3.07 7.05 0.10
C GLU A 93 2.19 6.81 -1.12
N LEU A 94 1.31 7.76 -1.41
CA LEU A 94 0.39 7.69 -2.53
C LEU A 94 0.48 8.97 -3.37
N ASN A 95 0.99 8.85 -4.59
CA ASN A 95 1.07 9.94 -5.55
C ASN A 95 -0.04 9.80 -6.60
N LEU A 96 -1.00 10.72 -6.57
CA LEU A 96 -2.15 10.81 -7.48
C LEU A 96 -2.12 12.16 -8.23
N SER A 97 -0.93 12.76 -8.35
CA SER A 97 -0.81 14.05 -9.03
C SER A 97 -1.16 13.94 -10.53
N LYS A 98 -1.75 15.00 -11.09
CA LYS A 98 -2.16 15.08 -12.51
C LYS A 98 -3.14 13.97 -12.93
N THR A 99 -3.94 13.45 -12.00
CA THR A 99 -4.97 12.44 -12.29
C THR A 99 -6.37 13.07 -12.31
N SER A 100 -7.37 12.31 -12.76
CA SER A 100 -8.80 12.68 -12.75
C SER A 100 -9.45 12.64 -11.36
N LEU A 101 -8.68 12.91 -10.29
CA LEU A 101 -9.17 12.79 -8.92
C LEU A 101 -10.19 13.87 -8.56
N THR A 102 -11.26 13.47 -7.88
CA THR A 102 -12.38 14.32 -7.46
C THR A 102 -12.66 14.16 -5.97
N ASP A 103 -13.52 15.01 -5.40
CA ASP A 103 -13.95 14.91 -4.00
C ASP A 103 -14.63 13.56 -3.69
N ALA A 104 -15.24 12.89 -4.67
CA ALA A 104 -15.79 11.55 -4.48
C ALA A 104 -14.69 10.52 -4.16
N HIS A 105 -13.57 10.58 -4.87
CA HIS A 105 -12.43 9.71 -4.63
C HIS A 105 -11.71 10.01 -3.29
N MET A 106 -11.78 11.25 -2.80
CA MET A 106 -11.25 11.60 -1.47
C MET A 106 -11.95 10.83 -0.33
N LYS A 107 -13.24 10.49 -0.50
CA LYS A 107 -13.97 9.62 0.45
C LYS A 107 -13.40 8.21 0.48
N LEU A 108 -12.99 7.68 -0.67
CA LEU A 108 -12.36 6.38 -0.79
C LEU A 108 -10.98 6.37 -0.13
N ILE A 109 -10.19 7.43 -0.29
CA ILE A 109 -8.90 7.60 0.41
C ILE A 109 -9.11 7.71 1.93
N ASN A 110 -10.25 8.25 2.38
CA ASN A 110 -10.59 8.32 3.79
C ASN A 110 -10.98 6.95 4.40
N ASN A 111 -11.09 5.88 3.61
CA ASN A 111 -11.24 4.52 4.13
C ASN A 111 -9.99 4.14 4.94
N PRO A 112 -10.10 3.61 6.17
CA PRO A 112 -8.96 3.19 6.99
C PRO A 112 -8.05 2.15 6.34
N GLU A 113 -8.53 1.33 5.40
CA GLU A 113 -7.71 0.34 4.69
C GLU A 113 -6.70 1.01 3.74
N VAL A 114 -7.12 2.09 3.06
CA VAL A 114 -6.24 2.88 2.19
C VAL A 114 -5.47 3.93 2.99
N GLY A 115 -6.19 4.71 3.79
CA GLY A 115 -5.71 5.93 4.42
C GLY A 115 -5.12 5.75 5.81
N GLY A 116 -5.34 4.61 6.48
CA GLY A 116 -5.05 4.44 7.90
C GLY A 116 -3.57 4.63 8.28
N VAL A 117 -2.66 4.28 7.37
CA VAL A 117 -1.20 4.35 7.55
C VAL A 117 -0.52 5.31 6.57
N LEU A 118 -1.28 6.12 5.82
CA LEU A 118 -0.70 7.09 4.88
C LEU A 118 0.16 8.11 5.62
N VAL A 119 1.40 8.27 5.13
CA VAL A 119 2.41 9.23 5.59
C VAL A 119 2.56 10.38 4.60
N SER A 120 2.40 10.12 3.30
CA SER A 120 2.47 11.12 2.23
C SER A 120 1.35 10.94 1.22
N LEU A 121 0.66 12.03 0.89
CA LEU A 121 -0.39 12.07 -0.13
C LEU A 121 -0.12 13.23 -1.09
N ASP A 122 -0.06 12.96 -2.39
CA ASP A 122 0.01 13.99 -3.43
C ASP A 122 -1.25 13.97 -4.28
N VAL A 123 -2.01 15.08 -4.24
CA VAL A 123 -3.21 15.32 -5.05
C VAL A 123 -3.04 16.59 -5.90
N SER A 124 -1.81 16.94 -6.23
CA SER A 124 -1.48 18.12 -7.03
C SER A 124 -2.04 18.00 -8.45
N ASN A 125 -2.50 19.10 -9.04
CA ASN A 125 -3.09 19.17 -10.38
C ASN A 125 -4.29 18.23 -10.56
N THR A 126 -5.16 18.17 -9.55
CA THR A 126 -6.41 17.39 -9.57
C THR A 126 -7.63 18.30 -9.41
N ALA A 127 -8.84 17.74 -9.52
CA ALA A 127 -10.08 18.48 -9.32
C ALA A 127 -10.55 18.54 -7.86
N VAL A 128 -9.72 18.10 -6.89
CA VAL A 128 -10.02 18.15 -5.45
C VAL A 128 -10.25 19.58 -4.98
N THR A 129 -11.29 19.77 -4.18
CA THR A 129 -11.67 21.05 -3.57
C THR A 129 -11.48 21.03 -2.05
N ASP A 130 -11.76 22.17 -1.42
CA ASP A 130 -11.82 22.30 0.04
C ASP A 130 -12.76 21.28 0.69
N ALA A 131 -13.85 20.91 0.01
CA ALA A 131 -14.81 19.94 0.52
C ALA A 131 -14.20 18.53 0.60
N GLY A 132 -13.55 18.07 -0.47
CA GLY A 132 -12.87 16.77 -0.49
C GLY A 132 -11.71 16.70 0.50
N LEU A 133 -10.93 17.77 0.65
CA LEU A 133 -9.86 17.81 1.64
C LEU A 133 -10.40 17.75 3.08
N LYS A 134 -11.51 18.44 3.37
CA LYS A 134 -12.13 18.45 4.70
C LYS A 134 -12.56 17.06 5.17
N GLU A 135 -12.96 16.19 4.26
CA GLU A 135 -13.37 14.82 4.57
C GLU A 135 -12.19 13.91 4.98
N LEU A 136 -10.96 14.29 4.64
CA LEU A 136 -9.75 13.52 4.91
C LEU A 136 -9.34 13.59 6.40
N THR A 137 -9.93 12.72 7.21
CA THR A 137 -9.80 12.68 8.68
C THR A 137 -9.14 11.41 9.21
N THR A 138 -9.21 10.31 8.44
CA THR A 138 -8.67 9.00 8.78
C THR A 138 -7.14 8.88 8.75
N PRO A 139 -6.40 9.57 7.85
CA PRO A 139 -4.94 9.45 7.79
C PRO A 139 -4.22 10.06 9.00
N ARG A 140 -4.20 9.35 10.12
CA ARG A 140 -3.66 9.83 11.41
C ARG A 140 -2.15 10.05 11.41
N PHE A 141 -1.43 9.40 10.51
CA PHE A 141 0.03 9.47 10.39
C PHE A 141 0.53 10.34 9.22
N LEU A 142 -0.38 11.02 8.51
CA LEU A 142 -0.02 11.87 7.38
C LEU A 142 0.92 13.00 7.84
N MET A 143 2.12 13.03 7.25
CA MET A 143 3.17 14.02 7.52
C MET A 143 3.35 14.99 6.36
N LYS A 144 3.01 14.59 5.14
CA LYS A 144 3.18 15.38 3.92
C LYS A 144 1.90 15.35 3.09
N ILE A 145 1.46 16.52 2.65
CA ILE A 145 0.39 16.64 1.66
C ILE A 145 0.78 17.65 0.58
N ALA A 146 0.63 17.28 -0.67
CA ALA A 146 0.84 18.16 -1.81
C ALA A 146 -0.50 18.43 -2.52
N VAL A 147 -0.82 19.70 -2.70
CA VAL A 147 -2.09 20.16 -3.28
C VAL A 147 -1.87 21.20 -4.39
N ALA A 148 -0.64 21.31 -4.89
CA ALA A 148 -0.22 22.28 -5.89
C ALA A 148 -1.10 22.19 -7.13
N GLY A 149 -1.72 23.29 -7.59
CA GLY A 149 -2.58 23.28 -8.78
C GLY A 149 -3.90 22.48 -8.63
N SER A 150 -4.30 22.11 -7.41
CA SER A 150 -5.67 21.66 -7.12
C SER A 150 -6.61 22.85 -6.89
N LYS A 151 -7.90 22.59 -6.64
CA LYS A 151 -8.89 23.63 -6.31
C LYS A 151 -9.02 23.87 -4.80
N VAL A 152 -8.05 23.41 -4.01
CA VAL A 152 -7.99 23.66 -2.58
C VAL A 152 -7.49 25.08 -2.33
N SER A 153 -8.27 25.88 -1.60
CA SER A 153 -7.92 27.23 -1.19
C SER A 153 -6.97 27.21 0.02
N GLU A 154 -6.28 28.32 0.23
CA GLU A 154 -5.46 28.49 1.44
C GLU A 154 -6.28 28.46 2.73
N GLN A 155 -7.54 28.89 2.65
CA GLN A 155 -8.48 28.89 3.77
C GLN A 155 -8.92 27.46 4.10
N GLY A 156 -9.26 26.67 3.08
CA GLY A 156 -9.58 25.25 3.23
C GLY A 156 -8.44 24.46 3.83
N LEU A 157 -7.20 24.69 3.38
CA LEU A 157 -6.00 24.08 3.97
C LEU A 157 -5.84 24.42 5.46
N LYS A 158 -5.96 25.69 5.83
CA LYS A 158 -5.85 26.13 7.23
C LYS A 158 -6.94 25.50 8.10
N GLN A 159 -8.17 25.44 7.58
CA GLN A 159 -9.27 24.81 8.28
C GLN A 159 -9.03 23.30 8.48
N TRP A 160 -8.62 22.59 7.42
CA TRP A 160 -8.29 21.17 7.52
C TRP A 160 -7.16 20.89 8.51
N GLN A 161 -6.11 21.71 8.52
CA GLN A 161 -5.04 21.62 9.52
C GLN A 161 -5.56 21.86 10.94
N ALA A 162 -6.43 22.85 11.14
CA ALA A 162 -7.03 23.13 12.44
C ALA A 162 -7.89 21.96 12.93
N ASP A 163 -8.75 21.41 12.06
CA ASP A 163 -9.61 20.27 12.35
C ASP A 163 -8.77 19.02 12.71
N ARG A 164 -7.70 18.77 11.95
CA ARG A 164 -6.73 17.69 12.21
C ARG A 164 -5.98 17.89 13.53
N ASN A 165 -5.61 19.13 13.86
CA ASN A 165 -4.94 19.47 15.12
C ASN A 165 -5.88 19.32 16.33
N ALA A 166 -7.17 19.57 16.15
CA ALA A 166 -8.20 19.37 17.17
C ALA A 166 -8.56 17.89 17.37
N ASN A 167 -8.39 17.06 16.33
CA ASN A 167 -8.67 15.63 16.39
C ASN A 167 -7.74 14.90 17.40
N SER A 168 -8.35 14.33 18.45
CA SER A 168 -7.65 13.57 19.49
C SER A 168 -7.04 12.26 19.00
N ASN A 169 -7.54 11.72 17.88
CA ASN A 169 -7.02 10.50 17.28
C ASN A 169 -5.70 10.71 16.53
N VAL A 170 -5.32 11.96 16.20
CA VAL A 170 -4.04 12.27 15.57
C VAL A 170 -2.98 12.41 16.65
N PRO A 171 -1.94 11.55 16.66
CA PRO A 171 -0.90 11.65 17.69
C PRO A 171 -0.16 12.99 17.58
N LYS A 172 0.26 13.56 18.72
CA LYS A 172 0.85 14.91 18.78
C LYS A 172 2.00 15.13 17.79
N GLY A 173 2.82 14.10 17.55
CA GLY A 173 3.94 14.15 16.59
C GLY A 173 3.54 14.24 15.11
N PHE A 174 2.28 13.94 14.76
CA PHE A 174 1.75 13.93 13.39
C PHE A 174 0.72 15.04 13.13
N LYS A 175 0.57 15.98 14.08
CA LYS A 175 -0.30 17.16 13.94
C LYS A 175 0.27 18.19 12.97
N VAL A 176 1.60 18.33 12.95
CA VAL A 176 2.28 19.22 12.00
C VAL A 176 2.46 18.49 10.66
N VAL A 177 1.62 18.85 9.69
CA VAL A 177 1.72 18.34 8.31
C VAL A 177 2.45 19.34 7.43
N LYS A 178 3.48 18.87 6.73
CA LYS A 178 4.16 19.65 5.69
C LYS A 178 3.26 19.75 4.45
N VAL A 179 2.79 20.95 4.16
CA VAL A 179 2.01 21.25 2.94
C VAL A 179 2.96 21.69 1.83
N MET A 180 2.85 21.07 0.66
CA MET A 180 3.57 21.45 -0.56
C MET A 180 2.56 22.09 -1.52
N LYS A 181 2.86 23.32 -1.94
CA LYS A 181 2.07 24.14 -2.86
C LYS A 181 2.81 24.36 -4.16
#